data_AF-A0A933GZS9-F1
#
_entry.id   AF-A0A933GZS9-F1
#
_cell.length_a   1.000
_cell.length_b   1.000
_cell.length_c   1.000
_cell.angle_alpha   90.00
_cell.angle_beta   90.00
_cell.angle_gamma   90.00
#
_symmetry.space_group_name_H-M   'P 1'
#
loop_
_entity.id
_entity.type
_entity.pdbx_description
1 polymer ?
#
loop_
_entity_poly.entity_id
_entity_poly.type
_entity_poly.pdbx_seq_one_letter_code
_entity_poly.pdbx_strand_id
1 'polypeptide(L)'
;MEIQGPGKPPRPDPVASKGKTRADAASRASSGGGAARSQDAVEFSTVARFLSSLSQVPGVRQARVDEVKALIANGEYDTDEKLFQALERMLQEILLGDVE
;
A
#
# COMPACT_ATOMS: atom_id res chain seq x y z
N MET A 1 11.57 -59.20 9.47
CA MET A 1 12.33 -57.94 9.43
C MET A 1 11.46 -56.87 10.06
N GLU A 2 11.74 -56.48 11.30
CA GLU A 2 11.04 -55.36 11.95
C GLU A 2 11.70 -54.06 11.50
N ILE A 3 10.94 -53.21 10.80
CA ILE A 3 11.40 -51.88 10.42
C ILE A 3 11.04 -50.90 11.55
N GLN A 4 12.04 -50.53 12.34
CA GLN A 4 11.91 -49.48 13.36
C GLN A 4 11.57 -48.15 12.66
N GLY A 5 10.35 -47.64 12.87
CA GLY A 5 9.94 -46.34 12.35
C GLY A 5 10.72 -45.19 13.00
N PRO A 6 11.03 -44.09 12.27
CA PRO A 6 11.81 -42.99 12.81
C PRO A 6 11.07 -42.29 13.95
N GLY A 7 11.83 -41.93 15.00
CA GLY A 7 11.34 -41.34 16.23
C GLY A 7 10.55 -40.03 16.04
N LYS A 8 9.72 -39.70 17.04
CA LYS A 8 8.91 -38.48 17.06
C LYS A 8 9.80 -37.23 16.88
N PRO A 9 9.37 -36.23 16.09
CA PRO A 9 10.12 -34.98 15.95
C PRO A 9 10.15 -34.21 17.29
N PRO A 10 11.24 -33.46 17.54
CA PRO A 10 11.37 -32.64 18.74
C PRO A 10 10.29 -31.55 18.75
N ARG A 11 9.74 -31.29 19.95
CA ARG A 11 8.80 -30.20 20.17
C ARG A 11 9.57 -28.88 20.27
N PRO A 12 9.05 -27.77 19.73
CA PRO A 12 9.65 -26.47 19.94
C PRO A 12 9.56 -26.06 21.41
N ASP A 13 10.66 -25.54 21.96
CA ASP A 13 10.73 -25.03 23.32
C ASP A 13 9.97 -23.70 23.46
N PRO A 14 9.22 -23.48 24.55
CA PRO A 14 8.55 -22.22 24.79
C PRO A 14 9.57 -21.12 25.16
N VAL A 15 9.52 -20.00 24.43
CA VAL A 15 10.36 -18.84 24.69
C VAL A 15 9.83 -18.10 25.92
N ALA A 16 10.56 -18.14 27.03
CA ALA A 16 10.19 -17.43 28.25
C ALA A 16 10.32 -15.91 28.04
N SER A 17 9.19 -15.19 27.96
CA SER A 17 9.17 -13.73 27.97
C SER A 17 9.61 -13.23 29.36
N LYS A 18 10.83 -12.70 29.47
CA LYS A 18 11.28 -12.01 30.69
C LYS A 18 10.46 -10.73 30.88
N GLY A 19 9.44 -10.83 31.73
CA GLY A 19 8.63 -9.70 32.17
C GLY A 19 9.48 -8.66 32.88
N LYS A 20 9.53 -7.46 32.30
CA LYS A 20 10.14 -6.26 32.86
C LYS A 20 9.45 -5.94 34.19
N THR A 21 10.24 -5.71 35.24
CA THR A 21 9.77 -5.51 36.61
C THR A 21 8.81 -4.33 36.75
N ARG A 22 7.80 -4.54 37.59
CA ARG A 22 6.53 -3.81 37.76
C ARG A 22 6.67 -2.50 38.55
N ALA A 23 7.67 -1.67 38.26
CA ALA A 23 7.89 -0.41 39.01
C ALA A 23 7.24 0.83 38.37
N ASP A 24 6.80 0.76 37.11
CA ASP A 24 6.10 1.84 36.39
C ASP A 24 4.67 1.41 36.03
N ALA A 25 3.84 1.09 37.03
CA ALA A 25 2.45 0.66 36.79
C ALA A 25 1.43 1.30 37.75
N ALA A 26 1.79 2.35 38.47
CA ALA A 26 0.93 2.99 39.46
C ALA A 26 0.11 4.19 38.93
N SER A 27 0.21 4.57 37.65
CA SER A 27 -0.42 5.82 37.14
C SER A 27 -1.38 5.67 35.96
N ARG A 28 -1.84 4.46 35.59
CA ARG A 28 -2.78 4.28 34.45
C ARG A 28 -4.00 3.40 34.68
N ALA A 29 -4.40 3.18 35.93
CA ALA A 29 -5.60 2.43 36.26
C ALA A 29 -6.88 3.29 36.17
N SER A 30 -7.28 3.66 34.94
CA SER A 30 -8.67 4.00 34.62
C SER A 30 -8.97 3.73 33.14
N SER A 31 -9.03 2.45 32.76
CA SER A 31 -9.77 2.06 31.56
C SER A 31 -10.36 0.67 31.74
N GLY A 32 -11.68 0.59 31.55
CA GLY A 32 -12.46 -0.62 31.67
C GLY A 32 -11.94 -1.74 30.76
N GLY A 33 -12.04 -2.96 31.28
CA GLY A 33 -11.58 -4.18 30.61
C GLY A 33 -12.32 -4.43 29.31
N GLY A 34 -11.65 -4.15 28.19
CA GLY A 34 -11.81 -4.91 26.96
C GLY A 34 -10.59 -5.81 26.85
N ALA A 35 -10.79 -7.13 26.80
CA ALA A 35 -9.71 -8.08 26.54
C ALA A 35 -8.94 -7.63 25.30
N ALA A 36 -7.67 -7.24 25.49
CA ALA A 36 -6.80 -6.86 24.40
C ALA A 36 -6.57 -8.09 23.52
N ARG A 37 -7.36 -8.20 22.44
CA ARG A 37 -7.08 -9.13 21.35
C ARG A 37 -5.67 -8.77 20.89
N SER A 38 -4.72 -9.69 21.05
CA SER A 38 -3.40 -9.61 20.42
C SER A 38 -3.65 -9.54 18.91
N GLN A 39 -3.56 -8.34 18.36
CA GLN A 39 -3.71 -8.12 16.93
C GLN A 39 -2.45 -8.62 16.28
N ASP A 40 -2.55 -9.72 15.55
CA ASP A 40 -1.46 -10.23 14.73
C ASP A 40 -1.20 -9.20 13.61
N ALA A 41 0.02 -8.66 13.58
CA ALA A 41 0.39 -7.59 12.66
C ALA A 41 1.27 -8.16 11.56
N VAL A 42 0.82 -8.03 10.31
CA VAL A 42 1.56 -8.43 9.12
C VAL A 42 2.04 -7.18 8.39
N GLU A 43 3.35 -7.09 8.21
CA GLU A 43 4.00 -6.02 7.45
C GLU A 43 4.24 -6.45 6.00
N PHE A 44 3.92 -5.56 5.06
CA PHE A 44 4.23 -5.77 3.64
C PHE A 44 5.58 -5.17 3.31
N SER A 45 6.40 -5.91 2.56
CA SER A 45 7.64 -5.37 2.01
C SER A 45 7.36 -4.18 1.08
N THR A 46 8.25 -3.21 1.06
CA THR A 46 8.18 -2.05 0.16
C THR A 46 8.08 -2.47 -1.30
N VAL A 47 8.77 -3.55 -1.68
CA VAL A 47 8.74 -4.12 -3.03
C VAL A 47 7.35 -4.67 -3.38
N ALA A 48 6.69 -5.37 -2.44
CA ALA A 48 5.34 -5.88 -2.67
C ALA A 48 4.32 -4.75 -2.84
N ARG A 49 4.46 -3.65 -2.08
CA ARG A 49 3.63 -2.45 -2.24
C ARG A 49 3.84 -1.82 -3.63
N PHE A 50 5.08 -1.69 -4.08
CA PHE A 50 5.40 -1.14 -5.40
C PHE A 50 4.88 -2.01 -6.57
N LEU A 51 5.06 -3.34 -6.49
CA LEU A 51 4.54 -4.27 -7.51
C LEU A 51 3.01 -4.25 -7.58
N SER A 52 2.33 -4.08 -6.44
CA SER A 52 0.88 -3.90 -6.39
C SER A 52 0.43 -2.59 -7.06
N SER A 53 1.17 -1.49 -6.85
CA SER A 53 0.88 -0.24 -7.55
C SER A 53 1.05 -0.37 -9.06
N LEU A 54 2.10 -1.07 -9.52
CA LEU A 54 2.32 -1.32 -10.94
C LEU A 54 1.25 -2.23 -11.56
N SER A 55 0.77 -3.24 -10.85
CA SER A 55 -0.29 -4.13 -11.36
C SER A 55 -1.66 -3.46 -11.42
N GLN A 56 -1.87 -2.39 -10.65
CA GLN A 56 -3.07 -1.55 -10.69
C GLN A 56 -3.06 -0.54 -11.84
N VAL A 57 -1.92 -0.31 -12.50
CA VAL A 57 -1.86 0.55 -13.68
C VAL A 57 -2.63 -0.14 -14.81
N PRO A 58 -3.76 0.43 -15.26
CA PRO A 58 -4.49 -0.15 -16.38
C PRO A 58 -3.58 -0.14 -17.61
N GLY A 59 -3.64 -1.21 -18.40
CA GLY A 59 -2.93 -1.26 -19.68
C GLY A 59 -3.26 -0.04 -20.54
N VAL A 60 -2.31 0.35 -21.39
CA VAL A 60 -2.52 1.46 -22.34
C VAL A 60 -3.76 1.15 -23.19
N ARG A 61 -4.74 2.05 -23.14
CA ARG A 61 -5.96 1.95 -23.96
C ARG A 61 -5.62 2.36 -25.40
N GLN A 62 -4.94 1.48 -26.12
CA GLN A 62 -4.36 1.76 -27.44
C GLN A 62 -5.38 2.36 -28.41
N ALA A 63 -6.61 1.82 -28.45
CA ALA A 63 -7.68 2.33 -29.28
C ALA A 63 -8.02 3.81 -29.02
N ARG A 64 -8.04 4.25 -27.75
CA ARG A 64 -8.29 5.65 -27.38
C ARG A 64 -7.11 6.55 -27.75
N VAL A 65 -5.90 6.04 -27.61
CA VAL A 65 -4.68 6.76 -28.00
C VAL A 65 -4.67 7.00 -29.50
N ASP A 66 -5.00 5.98 -30.30
CA ASP A 66 -5.01 6.09 -31.75
C ASP A 66 -6.12 7.02 -32.25
N GLU A 67 -7.31 6.97 -31.64
CA GLU A 67 -8.42 7.92 -31.89
C GLU A 67 -7.98 9.37 -31.63
N VAL A 68 -7.38 9.64 -30.46
CA VAL A 68 -6.93 10.98 -30.11
C VAL A 68 -5.81 11.45 -31.03
N LYS A 69 -4.87 10.59 -31.40
CA LYS A 69 -3.81 10.93 -32.37
C LYS A 69 -4.39 11.33 -33.73
N ALA A 70 -5.42 10.64 -34.21
CA ALA A 70 -6.10 11.01 -35.44
C ALA A 70 -6.77 12.40 -35.34
N LEU A 71 -7.43 12.70 -34.22
CA LEU A 71 -8.05 14.02 -33.98
C LEU A 71 -7.00 15.15 -33.95
N ILE A 72 -5.83 14.90 -33.36
CA ILE A 72 -4.72 15.87 -33.34
C ILE A 72 -4.17 16.09 -34.76
N ALA A 73 -3.94 15.02 -35.52
CA ALA A 73 -3.44 15.13 -36.89
C ALA A 73 -4.41 15.90 -37.81
N ASN A 74 -5.72 15.77 -37.57
CA ASN A 74 -6.75 16.49 -38.30
C ASN A 74 -6.99 17.92 -37.80
N GLY A 75 -6.32 18.34 -36.70
CA GLY A 75 -6.50 19.66 -36.09
C GLY A 75 -7.84 19.85 -35.35
N GLU A 76 -8.63 18.79 -35.16
CA GLU A 76 -9.93 18.83 -34.49
C GLU A 76 -9.81 18.71 -32.96
N TYR A 77 -8.64 18.28 -32.48
CA TYR A 77 -8.40 18.15 -31.05
C TYR A 77 -8.28 19.51 -30.33
N ASP A 78 -7.79 20.53 -31.03
CA ASP A 78 -7.46 21.84 -30.45
C ASP A 78 -8.69 22.76 -30.47
N THR A 79 -9.66 22.43 -29.62
CA THR A 79 -10.83 23.29 -29.39
C THR A 79 -10.55 24.33 -28.32
N ASP A 80 -11.22 25.49 -28.41
CA ASP A 80 -11.08 26.57 -27.43
C ASP A 80 -11.28 26.06 -25.99
N GLU A 81 -12.29 25.23 -25.76
CA GLU A 81 -12.59 24.66 -24.45
C GLU A 81 -11.42 23.83 -23.89
N LYS A 82 -10.80 22.96 -24.72
CA LYS A 82 -9.65 22.16 -24.28
C LYS A 82 -8.41 23.00 -24.05
N LEU A 83 -8.22 24.05 -24.84
CA LEU A 83 -7.12 24.99 -24.66
C LEU A 83 -7.28 25.77 -23.34
N PHE A 84 -8.47 26.28 -23.03
CA PHE A 84 -8.75 26.93 -21.75
C PHE A 84 -8.54 25.98 -20.58
N GLN A 85 -9.06 24.75 -20.64
CA GLN A 85 -8.83 23.76 -19.58
C GLN A 85 -7.35 23.38 -19.41
N ALA A 86 -6.60 23.27 -20.52
CA ALA A 86 -5.16 23.01 -20.46
C ALA A 86 -4.41 24.17 -19.80
N LEU A 87 -4.79 25.41 -20.14
CA LEU A 87 -4.21 26.62 -19.56
C LEU A 87 -4.54 26.77 -18.07
N GLU A 88 -5.78 26.52 -17.66
CA GLU A 88 -6.18 26.51 -16.25
C GLU A 88 -5.39 25.47 -15.44
N ARG A 89 -5.25 24.25 -15.97
CA ARG A 89 -4.46 23.20 -15.32
C ARG A 89 -2.98 23.55 -15.23
N MET A 90 -2.42 24.13 -16.29
CA MET A 90 -1.02 24.57 -16.30
C MET A 90 -0.79 25.68 -15.27
N LEU A 91 -1.69 26.66 -15.20
CA LEU A 91 -1.63 27.72 -14.19
C LEU A 91 -1.81 27.15 -12.78
N GLN A 92 -2.71 26.18 -12.59
CA GLN A 92 -2.89 25.50 -11.32
C GLN A 92 -1.63 24.73 -10.91
N GLU A 93 -0.96 24.04 -11.83
CA GLU A 93 0.30 23.34 -11.56
C GLU A 93 1.40 24.33 -11.16
N ILE A 94 1.52 25.48 -11.83
CA ILE A 94 2.54 26.48 -11.51
C ILE A 94 2.23 27.22 -10.19
N LEU A 95 0.95 27.57 -9.95
CA LEU A 95 0.52 28.36 -8.80
C LEU A 95 0.37 27.52 -7.53
N LEU A 96 0.04 26.24 -7.66
CA LEU A 96 -0.12 25.29 -6.56
C LEU A 96 1.09 24.37 -6.40
N GLY A 97 2.11 24.51 -7.27
CA GLY A 97 3.28 23.65 -7.40
C GLY A 97 4.41 23.87 -6.39
N ASP A 98 4.08 24.20 -5.14
CA ASP A 98 4.98 24.01 -3.99
C ASP A 98 4.35 23.00 -3.03
N VAL A 99 4.22 21.72 -3.42
CA VAL A 99 4.13 20.61 -2.46
C VAL A 99 4.69 19.31 -3.07
N GLU A 100 5.90 18.97 -2.62
CA GLU A 100 6.65 17.68 -2.62
C GLU A 100 7.08 17.01 -3.94
#